data_AF-A0A9X3X229-F1
#
_entry.id   AF-A0A9X3X229-F1
#
_cell.length_a   1.000
_cell.length_b   1.000
_cell.length_c   1.000
_cell.angle_alpha   90.00
_cell.angle_beta   90.00
_cell.angle_gamma   90.00
#
_symmetry.space_group_name_H-M   'P 1'
#
loop_
_entity.id
_entity.type
_entity.pdbx_description
1 polymer ?
#
loop_
_entity_poly.entity_id
_entity_poly.type
_entity_poly.pdbx_seq_one_letter_code
_entity_poly.pdbx_strand_id
1 'polypeptide(L)'
;MEFDTASGRAFLELPEGYALPDVDHLMHDARAILLHTVNLRTETRAAGIQISPIWEPHDGQAALRATVVPAEIEQRHFEGKGMRALGNPEALTMIADVVEILADEPAIAAQALAATASLWISKEAPIRPLGLPYKGHFKLLTLVIADFLRKIGANFDDLEWLTSLGLLSAYHNPDEDPPIEEVRASTREKTLQLVAEEEAWMAALLSKVER
;
A
#
# COMPACT_ATOMS: atom_id res chain seq x y z
N MET A 1 -4.94 5.12 -16.42
CA MET A 1 -6.34 5.35 -15.99
C MET A 1 -6.34 6.74 -15.39
N GLU A 2 -7.13 7.66 -15.93
CA GLU A 2 -7.27 8.99 -15.32
C GLU A 2 -8.36 8.91 -14.25
N PHE A 3 -8.06 9.40 -13.04
CA PHE A 3 -9.01 9.45 -11.93
C PHE A 3 -9.52 10.88 -11.76
N ASP A 4 -10.83 11.03 -11.63
CA ASP A 4 -11.47 12.18 -11.01
C ASP A 4 -11.79 11.88 -9.54
N THR A 5 -12.34 12.85 -8.80
CA THR A 5 -12.67 12.68 -7.37
C THR A 5 -13.61 11.50 -7.12
N ALA A 6 -14.61 11.30 -7.97
CA ALA A 6 -15.63 10.26 -7.78
C ALA A 6 -15.06 8.86 -8.07
N SER A 7 -14.36 8.70 -9.19
CA SER A 7 -13.70 7.45 -9.55
C SER A 7 -12.54 7.11 -8.61
N GLY A 8 -11.82 8.12 -8.08
CA GLY A 8 -10.82 7.95 -7.04
C GLY A 8 -11.42 7.42 -5.74
N ARG A 9 -12.52 8.03 -5.28
CA ARG A 9 -13.27 7.54 -4.10
C ARG A 9 -13.78 6.11 -4.30
N ALA A 10 -14.33 5.81 -5.46
CA ALA A 10 -14.80 4.46 -5.79
C ALA A 10 -13.64 3.45 -5.80
N PHE A 11 -12.50 3.78 -6.40
CA PHE A 11 -11.32 2.92 -6.41
C PHE A 11 -10.80 2.64 -4.99
N LEU A 12 -10.78 3.66 -4.13
CA LEU A 12 -10.34 3.58 -2.74
C LEU A 12 -11.41 3.01 -1.80
N GLU A 13 -12.61 2.71 -2.29
CA GLU A 13 -13.76 2.29 -1.47
C GLU A 13 -14.02 3.27 -0.31
N LEU A 14 -13.82 4.57 -0.57
CA LEU A 14 -13.93 5.65 0.41
C LEU A 14 -15.30 6.34 0.28
N PRO A 15 -16.24 6.09 1.21
CA PRO A 15 -17.61 6.60 1.09
C PRO A 15 -17.65 8.14 1.08
N GLU A 16 -18.60 8.69 0.34
CA GLU A 16 -18.87 10.13 0.33
C GLU A 16 -19.21 10.62 1.75
N GLY A 17 -18.62 11.74 2.17
CA GLY A 17 -18.82 12.29 3.51
C GLY A 17 -18.24 11.45 4.65
N TYR A 18 -17.46 10.41 4.37
CA TYR A 18 -16.76 9.65 5.40
C TYR A 18 -15.74 10.54 6.11
N ALA A 19 -15.96 10.79 7.41
CA ALA A 19 -15.00 11.47 8.26
C ALA A 19 -13.89 10.47 8.64
N LEU A 20 -12.65 10.80 8.31
CA LEU A 20 -11.53 10.00 8.78
C LEU A 20 -11.41 10.08 10.30
N PRO A 21 -11.02 8.97 10.94
CA PRO A 21 -10.60 9.03 12.33
C PRO A 21 -9.28 9.82 12.44
N ASP A 22 -8.99 10.31 13.65
CA ASP A 22 -7.72 11.00 13.93
C ASP A 22 -6.50 10.07 13.75
N VAL A 23 -5.31 10.68 13.75
CA VAL A 23 -4.02 10.01 13.58
C VAL A 23 -3.82 8.87 14.58
N ASP A 24 -4.16 9.05 15.86
CA ASP A 24 -4.00 8.02 16.89
C ASP A 24 -4.85 6.78 16.60
N HIS A 25 -6.10 6.98 16.17
CA HIS A 25 -6.99 5.90 15.76
C HIS A 25 -6.53 5.23 14.46
N LEU A 26 -6.03 6.00 13.47
CA LEU A 26 -5.44 5.45 12.25
C LEU A 26 -4.23 4.58 12.55
N MET A 27 -3.34 5.03 13.45
CA MET A 27 -2.19 4.24 13.90
C MET A 27 -2.62 2.95 14.62
N HIS A 28 -3.67 3.02 15.44
CA HIS A 28 -4.23 1.83 16.09
C HIS A 28 -4.77 0.83 15.06
N ASP A 29 -5.57 1.29 14.11
CA ASP A 29 -6.13 0.46 13.04
C ASP A 29 -5.02 -0.12 12.15
N ALA A 30 -3.98 0.66 11.82
CA ALA A 30 -2.82 0.20 11.06
C ALA A 30 -2.12 -0.98 11.75
N ARG A 31 -1.86 -0.87 13.06
CA ARG A 31 -1.23 -1.96 13.85
C ARG A 31 -2.11 -3.20 13.88
N ALA A 32 -3.41 -3.03 14.10
CA ALA A 32 -4.36 -4.15 14.13
C ALA A 32 -4.42 -4.87 12.77
N ILE A 33 -4.49 -4.11 11.69
CA ILE A 33 -4.50 -4.61 10.31
C ILE A 33 -3.21 -5.39 10.01
N LEU A 34 -2.04 -4.81 10.31
CA LEU A 34 -0.74 -5.45 10.09
C LEU A 34 -0.65 -6.77 10.83
N LEU A 35 -0.97 -6.78 12.13
CA LEU A 35 -0.95 -7.98 12.95
C LEU A 35 -1.89 -9.06 12.40
N HIS A 36 -3.13 -8.68 12.07
CA HIS A 36 -4.13 -9.63 11.56
C HIS A 36 -3.70 -10.20 10.20
N THR A 37 -3.19 -9.35 9.30
CA THR A 37 -2.75 -9.77 7.96
C THR A 37 -1.54 -10.70 8.04
N VAL A 38 -0.56 -10.42 8.89
CA VAL A 38 0.62 -11.29 9.10
C VAL A 38 0.22 -12.64 9.70
N ASN A 39 -0.69 -12.64 10.69
CA ASN A 39 -1.19 -13.90 11.28
C ASN A 39 -1.93 -14.73 10.23
N LEU A 40 -2.84 -14.10 9.47
CA LEU A 40 -3.58 -14.77 8.42
C LEU A 40 -2.66 -15.31 7.33
N ARG A 41 -1.64 -14.55 6.93
CA ARG A 41 -0.64 -14.98 5.95
C ARG A 41 0.10 -16.23 6.44
N THR A 42 0.44 -16.30 7.72
CA THR A 42 1.04 -17.50 8.32
C THR A 42 0.13 -18.72 8.20
N GLU A 43 -1.17 -18.55 8.50
CA GLU A 43 -2.17 -19.61 8.38
C GLU A 43 -2.36 -20.08 6.93
N THR A 44 -2.51 -19.15 5.98
CA THR A 44 -2.81 -19.48 4.58
C THR A 44 -1.59 -20.01 3.84
N ARG A 45 -0.38 -19.59 4.22
CA ARG A 45 0.88 -20.12 3.65
C ARG A 45 1.03 -21.62 3.89
N ALA A 46 0.55 -22.14 5.03
CA ALA A 46 0.54 -23.58 5.31
C ALA A 46 -0.34 -24.37 4.32
N ALA A 47 -1.37 -23.72 3.75
CA ALA A 47 -2.24 -24.27 2.72
C ALA A 47 -1.80 -23.92 1.28
N GLY A 48 -0.65 -23.26 1.11
CA GLY A 48 -0.16 -22.81 -0.21
C GLY A 48 -0.95 -21.64 -0.82
N ILE A 49 -1.74 -20.92 -0.01
CA ILE A 49 -2.57 -19.80 -0.46
C ILE A 49 -1.88 -18.49 -0.10
N GLN A 50 -1.55 -17.68 -1.11
CA GLN A 50 -1.13 -16.30 -0.94
C GLN A 50 -2.35 -15.40 -0.78
N ILE A 51 -2.24 -14.39 0.07
CA ILE A 51 -3.29 -13.40 0.31
C ILE A 51 -2.80 -12.00 -0.04
N SER A 52 -3.71 -11.19 -0.57
CA SER A 52 -3.50 -9.75 -0.70
C SER A 52 -3.44 -9.12 0.71
N PRO A 53 -2.55 -8.15 0.96
CA PRO A 53 -2.58 -7.34 2.17
C PRO A 53 -3.62 -6.22 2.13
N ILE A 54 -4.31 -6.03 0.99
CA ILE A 54 -5.27 -4.94 0.80
C ILE A 54 -6.65 -5.37 1.28
N TRP A 55 -7.19 -4.65 2.27
CA TRP A 55 -8.51 -4.93 2.83
C TRP A 55 -9.59 -4.22 2.02
N GLU A 56 -10.63 -4.96 1.66
CA GLU A 56 -11.73 -4.45 0.83
C GLU A 56 -13.08 -4.71 1.52
N PRO A 57 -14.11 -3.91 1.20
CA PRO A 57 -15.46 -4.16 1.69
C PRO A 57 -16.06 -5.38 0.99
N HIS A 58 -16.74 -6.24 1.75
CA HIS A 58 -17.54 -7.34 1.23
C HIS A 58 -18.72 -7.58 2.17
N ASP A 59 -19.94 -7.32 1.70
CA ASP A 59 -21.19 -7.47 2.47
C ASP A 59 -21.14 -6.78 3.85
N GLY A 60 -20.58 -5.57 3.90
CA GLY A 60 -20.41 -4.77 5.12
C GLY A 60 -19.24 -5.20 6.03
N GLN A 61 -18.51 -6.24 5.67
CA GLN A 61 -17.35 -6.74 6.41
C GLN A 61 -16.04 -6.40 5.69
N ALA A 62 -14.96 -6.32 6.46
CA ALA A 62 -13.63 -6.33 5.91
C ALA A 62 -13.30 -7.73 5.37
N ALA A 63 -12.67 -7.77 4.21
CA ALA A 63 -12.30 -9.00 3.53
C ALA A 63 -10.93 -8.88 2.86
N LEU A 64 -10.33 -10.03 2.61
CA LEU A 64 -9.07 -10.16 1.88
C LEU A 64 -9.27 -11.06 0.66
N ARG A 65 -8.54 -10.77 -0.41
CA ARG A 65 -8.49 -11.63 -1.59
C ARG A 65 -7.35 -12.63 -1.49
N ALA A 66 -7.55 -13.80 -2.09
CA ALA A 66 -6.41 -14.58 -2.56
C ALA A 66 -5.63 -13.76 -3.60
N THR A 67 -4.33 -13.98 -3.70
CA THR A 67 -3.49 -13.31 -4.69
C THR A 67 -2.51 -14.31 -5.28
N VAL A 68 -1.89 -13.94 -6.40
CA VAL A 68 -0.82 -14.72 -7.03
C VAL A 68 0.26 -13.73 -7.42
N VAL A 69 1.32 -13.68 -6.64
CA VAL A 69 2.46 -12.79 -6.85
C VAL A 69 3.78 -13.57 -6.75
N PRO A 70 4.85 -13.10 -7.42
CA PRO A 70 6.18 -13.65 -7.23
C PRO A 70 6.57 -13.67 -5.75
N ALA A 71 7.33 -14.70 -5.36
CA ALA A 71 7.76 -14.88 -3.98
C ALA A 71 8.59 -13.68 -3.49
N GLU A 72 9.30 -13.02 -4.40
CA GLU A 72 10.09 -11.81 -4.15
C GLU A 72 9.21 -10.62 -3.75
N ILE A 73 8.05 -10.43 -4.40
CA ILE A 73 7.07 -9.38 -4.04
C ILE A 73 6.46 -9.70 -2.67
N GLU A 74 6.07 -10.95 -2.45
CA GLU A 74 5.53 -11.38 -1.16
C GLU A 74 6.53 -11.19 -0.01
N GLN A 75 7.77 -11.65 -0.20
CA GLN A 75 8.83 -11.51 0.80
C GLN A 75 9.17 -10.05 1.06
N ARG A 76 9.23 -9.20 0.03
CA ARG A 76 9.47 -7.76 0.22
C ARG A 76 8.40 -7.13 1.12
N HIS A 77 7.14 -7.49 0.93
CA HIS A 77 6.04 -6.96 1.74
C HIS A 77 6.04 -7.51 3.17
N PHE A 78 6.10 -8.83 3.36
CA PHE A 78 5.90 -9.45 4.68
C PHE A 78 7.17 -9.63 5.51
N GLU A 79 8.35 -9.59 4.89
CA GLU A 79 9.64 -9.95 5.53
C GLU A 79 10.76 -8.92 5.23
N GLY A 80 10.47 -7.93 4.38
CA GLY A 80 11.45 -6.98 3.85
C GLY A 80 11.86 -5.84 4.80
N LYS A 81 12.65 -4.90 4.25
CA LYS A 81 13.12 -3.71 4.99
C LYS A 81 11.96 -2.85 5.51
N GLY A 82 10.88 -2.74 4.74
CA GLY A 82 9.68 -2.00 5.15
C GLY A 82 9.10 -2.52 6.46
N MET A 83 8.99 -3.84 6.64
CA MET A 83 8.46 -4.41 7.89
C MET A 83 9.34 -4.10 9.10
N ARG A 84 10.66 -3.99 8.89
CA ARG A 84 11.58 -3.53 9.95
C ARG A 84 11.41 -2.05 10.24
N ALA A 85 11.18 -1.22 9.23
CA ALA A 85 10.94 0.21 9.39
C ALA A 85 9.66 0.50 10.20
N LEU A 86 8.62 -0.33 10.06
CA LEU A 86 7.40 -0.24 10.89
C LEU A 86 7.64 -0.51 12.38
N GLY A 87 8.83 -0.97 12.77
CA GLY A 87 9.25 -1.01 14.18
C GLY A 87 9.51 0.37 14.79
N ASN A 88 9.76 1.40 13.96
CA ASN A 88 9.83 2.79 14.40
C ASN A 88 8.40 3.36 14.53
N PRO A 89 7.98 3.86 15.71
CA PRO A 89 6.68 4.51 15.89
C PRO A 89 6.43 5.67 14.90
N GLU A 90 7.46 6.42 14.53
CA GLU A 90 7.35 7.56 13.61
C GLU A 90 6.90 7.15 12.22
N ALA A 91 7.25 5.94 11.77
CA ALA A 91 6.80 5.43 10.47
C ALA A 91 5.28 5.24 10.43
N LEU A 92 4.67 4.78 11.53
CA LEU A 92 3.21 4.62 11.60
C LEU A 92 2.50 5.97 11.72
N THR A 93 3.10 6.94 12.41
CA THR A 93 2.59 8.32 12.44
C THR A 93 2.61 8.92 11.03
N MET A 94 3.74 8.83 10.32
CA MET A 94 3.85 9.31 8.96
C MET A 94 2.84 8.63 8.01
N ILE A 95 2.63 7.32 8.14
CA ILE A 95 1.60 6.61 7.37
C ILE A 95 0.20 7.14 7.66
N ALA A 96 -0.13 7.41 8.92
CA ALA A 96 -1.43 7.96 9.30
C ALA A 96 -1.63 9.38 8.75
N ASP A 97 -0.61 10.24 8.86
CA ASP A 97 -0.64 11.60 8.30
C ASP A 97 -0.80 11.57 6.77
N VAL A 98 -0.08 10.68 6.09
CA VAL A 98 -0.22 10.47 4.63
C VAL A 98 -1.64 10.02 4.27
N VAL A 99 -2.24 9.11 5.05
CA VAL A 99 -3.63 8.66 4.82
C VAL A 99 -4.63 9.80 4.97
N GLU A 100 -4.43 10.68 5.96
CA GLU A 100 -5.26 11.88 6.14
C GLU A 100 -5.19 12.79 4.92
N ILE A 101 -3.98 13.14 4.47
CA ILE A 101 -3.80 14.00 3.29
C ILE A 101 -4.40 13.36 2.02
N LEU A 102 -4.12 12.07 1.79
CA LEU A 102 -4.58 11.37 0.58
C LEU A 102 -6.09 11.16 0.56
N ALA A 103 -6.77 11.13 1.71
CA ALA A 103 -8.21 11.00 1.74
C ALA A 103 -8.95 12.26 1.26
N ASP A 104 -8.34 13.43 1.44
CA ASP A 104 -8.86 14.71 0.94
C ASP A 104 -8.65 14.87 -0.57
N GLU A 105 -7.66 14.17 -1.14
CA GLU A 105 -7.31 14.19 -2.56
C GLU A 105 -7.46 12.80 -3.23
N PRO A 106 -8.68 12.23 -3.29
CA PRO A 106 -8.88 10.83 -3.67
C PRO A 106 -8.49 10.50 -5.11
N ALA A 107 -8.52 11.48 -6.03
CA ALA A 107 -8.04 11.30 -7.40
C ALA A 107 -6.52 11.08 -7.45
N ILE A 108 -5.78 11.89 -6.70
CA ILE A 108 -4.31 11.81 -6.60
C ILE A 108 -3.91 10.54 -5.85
N ALA A 109 -4.59 10.23 -4.74
CA ALA A 109 -4.37 9.01 -3.99
C ALA A 109 -4.59 7.74 -4.84
N ALA A 110 -5.69 7.67 -5.58
CA ALA A 110 -5.96 6.57 -6.49
C ALA A 110 -4.88 6.45 -7.58
N GLN A 111 -4.46 7.57 -8.17
CA GLN A 111 -3.41 7.60 -9.18
C GLN A 111 -2.06 7.11 -8.64
N ALA A 112 -1.67 7.54 -7.43
CA ALA A 112 -0.41 7.18 -6.81
C ALA A 112 -0.39 5.70 -6.37
N LEU A 113 -1.52 5.17 -5.90
CA LEU A 113 -1.61 3.83 -5.32
C LEU A 113 -2.06 2.75 -6.34
N ALA A 114 -2.48 3.14 -7.55
CA ALA A 114 -2.97 2.21 -8.57
C ALA A 114 -1.96 1.11 -8.93
N ALA A 115 -0.68 1.45 -9.05
CA ALA A 115 0.37 0.46 -9.35
C ALA A 115 0.49 -0.57 -8.21
N THR A 116 0.52 -0.11 -6.96
CA THR A 116 0.58 -0.98 -5.79
C THR A 116 -0.67 -1.87 -5.70
N ALA A 117 -1.87 -1.33 -5.94
CA ALA A 117 -3.10 -2.11 -5.99
C ALA A 117 -3.06 -3.19 -7.08
N SER A 118 -2.53 -2.87 -8.27
CA SER A 118 -2.47 -3.80 -9.40
C SER A 118 -1.59 -5.02 -9.17
N LEU A 119 -0.61 -4.92 -8.26
CA LEU A 119 0.21 -6.06 -7.85
C LEU A 119 -0.60 -7.07 -7.03
N TRP A 120 -1.52 -6.59 -6.19
CA TRP A 120 -2.15 -7.40 -5.15
C TRP A 120 -3.58 -7.81 -5.48
N ILE A 121 -4.31 -7.01 -6.26
CA ILE A 121 -5.74 -7.16 -6.49
C ILE A 121 -6.01 -7.71 -7.89
N SER A 122 -6.45 -8.96 -7.95
CA SER A 122 -7.19 -9.50 -9.10
C SER A 122 -8.68 -9.54 -8.73
N LYS A 123 -9.53 -8.94 -9.57
CA LYS A 123 -10.97 -8.79 -9.30
C LYS A 123 -11.70 -10.14 -9.25
N GLU A 124 -11.14 -11.12 -9.95
CA GLU A 124 -11.65 -12.48 -10.14
C GLU A 124 -11.19 -13.41 -9.01
N ALA A 125 -10.21 -12.99 -8.21
CA ALA A 125 -9.67 -13.80 -7.14
C ALA A 125 -10.70 -14.00 -6.01
N PRO A 126 -10.76 -15.21 -5.41
CA PRO A 126 -11.63 -15.51 -4.28
C PRO A 126 -11.46 -14.53 -3.12
N ILE A 127 -12.58 -14.14 -2.50
CA ILE A 127 -12.62 -13.25 -1.33
C ILE A 127 -12.88 -14.09 -0.07
N ARG A 128 -12.18 -13.77 1.02
CA ARG A 128 -12.41 -14.30 2.37
C ARG A 128 -12.82 -13.16 3.31
N PRO A 129 -14.06 -13.16 3.84
CA PRO A 129 -14.44 -12.25 4.92
C PRO A 129 -13.61 -12.50 6.18
N LEU A 130 -13.28 -11.43 6.91
CA LEU A 130 -12.50 -11.50 8.15
C LEU A 130 -13.37 -11.59 9.41
N GLY A 131 -14.69 -11.46 9.29
CA GLY A 131 -15.60 -11.42 10.44
C GLY A 131 -15.52 -10.10 11.22
N LEU A 132 -14.95 -9.05 10.63
CA LEU A 132 -14.80 -7.72 11.21
C LEU A 132 -15.61 -6.70 10.38
N PRO A 133 -16.26 -5.70 11.00
CA PRO A 133 -16.89 -4.61 10.25
C PRO A 133 -15.86 -3.85 9.39
N TYR A 134 -16.21 -3.53 8.15
CA TYR A 134 -15.37 -2.66 7.32
C TYR A 134 -15.48 -1.21 7.78
N LYS A 135 -14.36 -0.50 7.88
CA LYS A 135 -14.33 0.96 8.04
C LYS A 135 -13.89 1.61 6.72
N GLY A 136 -14.49 2.76 6.38
CA GLY A 136 -14.32 3.41 5.08
C GLY A 136 -12.87 3.70 4.66
N HIS A 137 -11.95 3.88 5.62
CA HIS A 137 -10.55 4.17 5.35
C HIS A 137 -9.67 2.91 5.17
N PHE A 138 -10.17 1.69 5.41
CA PHE A 138 -9.33 0.48 5.47
C PHE A 138 -8.59 0.19 4.16
N LYS A 139 -9.24 0.32 3.00
CA LYS A 139 -8.57 0.10 1.72
C LYS A 139 -7.48 1.14 1.45
N LEU A 140 -7.75 2.43 1.71
CA LEU A 140 -6.74 3.47 1.60
C LEU A 140 -5.55 3.20 2.54
N LEU A 141 -5.81 2.93 3.82
CA LEU A 141 -4.78 2.66 4.82
C LEU A 141 -3.93 1.44 4.43
N THR A 142 -4.55 0.33 4.02
CA THR A 142 -3.81 -0.88 3.61
C THR A 142 -3.03 -0.68 2.31
N LEU A 143 -3.52 0.12 1.37
CA LEU A 143 -2.77 0.51 0.17
C LEU A 143 -1.56 1.38 0.50
N VAL A 144 -1.70 2.37 1.38
CA VAL A 144 -0.58 3.22 1.82
C VAL A 144 0.47 2.39 2.55
N ILE A 145 0.06 1.49 3.46
CA ILE A 145 0.96 0.56 4.14
C ILE A 145 1.67 -0.33 3.11
N ALA A 146 0.95 -0.91 2.16
CA ALA A 146 1.55 -1.78 1.14
C ALA A 146 2.53 -1.02 0.24
N ASP A 147 2.25 0.23 -0.09
CA ASP A 147 3.11 1.09 -0.90
C ASP A 147 4.37 1.50 -0.14
N PHE A 148 4.24 1.88 1.14
CA PHE A 148 5.36 2.11 2.05
C PHE A 148 6.27 0.88 2.12
N LEU A 149 5.70 -0.29 2.41
CA LEU A 149 6.45 -1.55 2.51
C LEU A 149 7.16 -1.91 1.21
N ARG A 150 6.50 -1.69 0.07
CA ARG A 150 7.05 -1.91 -1.27
C ARG A 150 8.24 -1.00 -1.55
N LYS A 151 8.13 0.30 -1.30
CA LYS A 151 9.16 1.30 -1.65
C LYS A 151 10.32 1.32 -0.65
N ILE A 152 10.05 1.33 0.65
CA ILE A 152 11.12 1.19 1.66
C ILE A 152 11.81 -0.18 1.53
N GLY A 153 11.04 -1.23 1.20
CA GLY A 153 11.58 -2.54 0.81
C GLY A 153 12.55 -2.50 -0.37
N ALA A 154 12.37 -1.53 -1.28
CA ALA A 154 13.21 -1.26 -2.45
C ALA A 154 14.26 -0.16 -2.22
N ASN A 155 14.53 0.21 -0.96
CA ASN A 155 15.52 1.21 -0.55
C ASN A 155 15.17 2.65 -0.88
N PHE A 156 13.89 2.97 -0.97
CA PHE A 156 13.47 4.37 -0.84
C PHE A 156 13.70 4.82 0.60
N ASP A 157 14.07 6.07 0.78
CA ASP A 157 13.92 6.77 2.06
C ASP A 157 12.53 7.42 2.16
N ASP A 158 12.26 8.09 3.28
CA ASP A 158 10.96 8.68 3.58
C ASP A 158 10.62 9.82 2.61
N LEU A 159 11.58 10.69 2.26
CA LEU A 159 11.36 11.80 1.33
C LEU A 159 11.09 11.30 -0.09
N GLU A 160 11.80 10.27 -0.53
CA GLU A 160 11.58 9.64 -1.82
C GLU A 160 10.22 8.92 -1.88
N TRP A 161 9.82 8.27 -0.78
CA TRP A 161 8.50 7.67 -0.66
C TRP A 161 7.41 8.75 -0.73
N LEU A 162 7.51 9.82 0.05
CA LEU A 162 6.56 10.95 0.02
C LEU A 162 6.51 11.62 -1.35
N THR A 163 7.66 11.77 -2.01
CA THR A 163 7.75 12.30 -3.38
C THR A 163 6.99 11.43 -4.37
N SER A 164 7.10 10.11 -4.25
CA SER A 164 6.40 9.16 -5.11
C SER A 164 4.87 9.19 -4.95
N LEU A 165 4.38 9.76 -3.85
CA LEU A 165 2.95 10.01 -3.59
C LEU A 165 2.51 11.43 -3.95
N GLY A 166 3.44 12.30 -4.39
CA GLY A 166 3.16 13.70 -4.67
C GLY A 166 3.12 14.60 -3.42
N LEU A 167 3.60 14.11 -2.26
CA LEU A 167 3.46 14.76 -0.97
C LEU A 167 4.72 15.50 -0.48
N LEU A 168 5.79 15.54 -1.29
CA LEU A 168 7.08 16.13 -0.87
C LEU A 168 6.94 17.54 -0.30
N SER A 169 6.09 18.39 -0.90
CA SER A 169 5.92 19.79 -0.45
C SER A 169 5.35 19.94 0.95
N ALA A 170 4.66 18.91 1.47
CA ALA A 170 4.10 18.94 2.83
C ALA A 170 5.15 18.60 3.91
N TYR A 171 6.26 17.97 3.53
CA TYR A 171 7.24 17.40 4.47
C TYR A 171 8.67 17.89 4.28
N HIS A 172 9.00 18.48 3.12
CA HIS A 172 10.35 18.95 2.82
C HIS A 172 10.73 20.17 3.68
N ASN A 173 11.87 20.07 4.36
CA ASN A 173 12.52 21.16 5.08
C ASN A 173 13.78 21.63 4.33
N PRO A 174 13.74 22.79 3.62
CA PRO A 174 14.88 23.28 2.85
C PRO A 174 16.18 23.52 3.63
N ASP A 175 16.11 23.65 4.96
CA ASP A 175 17.27 23.89 5.81
C ASP A 175 18.00 22.59 6.21
N GLU A 176 17.30 21.44 6.18
CA GLU A 176 17.80 20.15 6.66
C GLU A 176 17.87 19.08 5.57
N ASP A 177 17.01 19.19 4.56
CA ASP A 177 16.85 18.17 3.52
C ASP A 177 17.67 18.47 2.26
N PRO A 178 17.98 17.42 1.46
CA PRO A 178 18.53 17.60 0.13
C PRO A 178 17.63 18.49 -0.76
N PRO A 179 18.20 19.14 -1.80
CA PRO A 179 17.41 19.90 -2.77
C PRO A 179 16.26 19.07 -3.38
N ILE A 180 15.09 19.69 -3.54
CA ILE A 180 13.88 19.04 -4.09
C ILE A 180 14.17 18.32 -5.42
N GLU A 181 14.97 18.92 -6.29
CA GLU A 181 15.30 18.33 -7.59
C GLU A 181 16.16 17.08 -7.47
N GLU A 182 17.02 16.98 -6.45
CA GLU A 182 17.79 15.77 -6.16
C GLU A 182 16.89 14.64 -5.65
N VAL A 183 15.97 14.96 -4.72
CA VAL A 183 14.99 13.98 -4.20
C VAL A 183 14.10 13.47 -5.34
N ARG A 184 13.61 14.36 -6.21
CA ARG A 184 12.80 14.00 -7.39
C ARG A 184 13.57 13.13 -8.38
N ALA A 185 14.82 13.47 -8.67
CA ALA A 185 15.67 12.69 -9.57
C ALA A 185 15.90 11.28 -9.01
N SER A 186 16.27 11.17 -7.73
CA SER A 186 16.48 9.88 -7.06
C SER A 186 15.20 9.04 -7.03
N THR A 187 14.07 9.65 -6.66
CA THR A 187 12.75 8.99 -6.64
C THR A 187 12.40 8.43 -8.02
N ARG A 188 12.64 9.19 -9.09
CA ARG A 188 12.36 8.76 -10.47
C ARG A 188 13.23 7.57 -10.86
N GLU A 189 14.52 7.61 -10.58
CA GLU A 189 15.44 6.51 -10.88
C GLU A 189 15.02 5.23 -10.14
N LYS A 190 14.81 5.31 -8.83
CA LYS A 190 14.39 4.16 -8.01
C LYS A 190 13.02 3.62 -8.42
N THR A 191 12.09 4.48 -8.82
CA THR A 191 10.77 4.05 -9.31
C THR A 191 10.90 3.26 -10.61
N LEU A 192 11.72 3.72 -11.56
CA LEU A 192 11.96 2.99 -12.80
C LEU A 192 12.62 1.63 -12.54
N GLN A 193 13.60 1.59 -11.63
CA GLN A 193 14.26 0.34 -11.24
C GLN A 193 13.28 -0.64 -10.58
N LEU A 194 12.46 -0.17 -9.64
CA LEU A 194 11.46 -0.97 -8.94
C LEU A 194 10.45 -1.58 -9.91
N VAL A 195 9.91 -0.77 -10.83
CA VAL A 195 8.95 -1.24 -11.83
C VAL A 195 9.58 -2.28 -12.74
N ALA A 196 10.79 -2.04 -13.25
CA ALA A 196 11.47 -2.99 -14.13
C ALA A 196 11.76 -4.34 -13.43
N GLU A 197 12.12 -4.31 -12.15
CA GLU A 197 12.35 -5.52 -11.35
C GLU A 197 11.03 -6.30 -11.15
N GLU A 198 9.96 -5.62 -10.77
CA GLU A 198 8.66 -6.26 -10.55
C GLU A 198 8.06 -6.82 -11.83
N GLU A 199 8.17 -6.10 -12.95
CA GLU A 199 7.76 -6.59 -14.27
C GLU A 199 8.53 -7.87 -14.66
N ALA A 200 9.84 -7.91 -14.41
CA ALA A 200 10.66 -9.09 -14.69
C ALA A 200 10.21 -10.30 -13.85
N TRP A 201 9.88 -10.10 -12.58
CA TRP A 201 9.38 -11.16 -11.72
C TRP A 201 7.99 -11.64 -12.11
N MET A 202 7.09 -10.72 -12.44
CA MET A 202 5.74 -11.05 -12.92
C MET A 202 5.79 -11.84 -14.23
N ALA A 203 6.64 -11.42 -15.18
CA ALA A 203 6.84 -12.14 -16.44
C ALA A 203 7.39 -13.56 -16.20
N ALA A 204 8.34 -13.71 -15.28
CA ALA A 204 8.88 -15.02 -14.91
C ALA A 204 7.80 -15.93 -14.28
N LEU A 205 6.90 -15.38 -13.47
CA LEU A 205 5.77 -16.13 -12.90
C LEU A 205 4.79 -16.61 -13.98
N LEU A 206 4.38 -15.72 -14.90
CA LEU A 206 3.47 -16.06 -15.99
C LEU A 206 4.04 -17.15 -16.91
N SER A 207 5.34 -17.08 -17.21
CA SER A 207 6.02 -18.10 -18.04
C SER A 207 6.03 -19.51 -17.44
N LYS A 208 5.85 -19.64 -16.11
CA LYS A 208 5.75 -20.93 -15.42
C LYS A 208 4.32 -21.49 -15.46
N VAL A 209 3.31 -20.64 -15.63
CA VAL A 209 1.89 -21.05 -15.70
C VAL A 209 1.54 -21.56 -17.10
N GLU A 210 2.22 -21.07 -18.14
CA GLU A 210 2.02 -21.48 -19.54
C GLU A 210 2.74 -22.80 -19.93
N ARG A 211 3.47 -23.43 -19.01
CA ARG A 211 4.20 -24.70 -19.22
C ARG A 211 3.52 -25.87 -18.53
#